data_AF-A0A9D1DW93-F1
#
_entry.id   AF-A0A9D1DW93-F1
#
_cell.length_a   1.000
_cell.length_b   1.000
_cell.length_c   1.000
_cell.angle_alpha   90.00
_cell.angle_beta   90.00
_cell.angle_gamma   90.00
#
_symmetry.space_group_name_H-M   'P 1'
#
loop_
_entity.id
_entity.type
_entity.pdbx_description
1 polymer ?
#
loop_
_entity_poly.entity_id
_entity_poly.type
_entity_poly.pdbx_seq_one_letter_code
_entity_poly.pdbx_strand_id
1 'polypeptide(L)'
;MDRKTEMEAVSLGLTGVANARRVAGYPAAGGRKVKGERLLRTGALGGASAEDLQRLIRYQVKYVVDFRTSFEKAGAPDPEIPGAVHLDIPILEESGDSAAGAAAAGG
;
A
#
# COMPACT_ATOMS: atom_id res chain seq x y z
N MET A 1 10.52 -22.58 -22.06
CA MET A 1 9.08 -22.47 -21.71
C MET A 1 8.82 -21.06 -21.25
N ASP A 2 8.60 -20.16 -22.20
CA ASP A 2 8.29 -18.76 -21.96
C ASP A 2 6.89 -18.63 -21.35
N ARG A 3 6.81 -18.60 -20.01
CA ARG A 3 5.64 -18.03 -19.36
C ARG A 3 5.63 -16.55 -19.74
N LYS A 4 4.84 -16.18 -20.75
CA LYS A 4 4.39 -14.80 -20.97
C LYS A 4 3.99 -14.26 -19.59
N THR A 5 4.82 -13.42 -18.99
CA THR A 5 4.44 -12.73 -17.76
C THR A 5 3.46 -11.65 -18.21
N GLU A 6 2.20 -12.04 -18.29
CA GLU A 6 1.07 -11.14 -18.46
C GLU A 6 0.96 -10.28 -17.20
N MET A 7 0.40 -9.09 -17.36
CA MET A 7 0.17 -8.20 -16.23
C MET A 7 -0.89 -8.84 -15.33
N GLU A 8 -0.48 -9.19 -14.12
CA GLU A 8 -1.32 -9.89 -13.16
C GLU A 8 -1.46 -9.03 -11.90
N ALA A 9 -2.69 -8.87 -11.42
CA ALA A 9 -3.00 -8.23 -10.15
C ALA A 9 -3.84 -9.19 -9.32
N VAL A 10 -3.22 -9.80 -8.30
CA VAL A 10 -3.88 -10.77 -7.42
C VAL A 10 -4.13 -10.13 -6.07
N SER A 11 -5.37 -10.26 -5.56
CA SER A 11 -5.69 -9.80 -4.21
C SER A 11 -4.78 -10.44 -3.16
N LEU A 12 -4.37 -9.65 -2.17
CA LEU A 12 -3.64 -10.13 -0.99
C LEU A 12 -4.57 -10.71 0.08
N GLY A 13 -5.88 -10.57 -0.09
CA GLY A 13 -6.87 -11.00 0.90
C GLY A 13 -6.77 -10.24 2.21
N LEU A 14 -6.36 -8.96 2.15
CA LEU A 14 -6.41 -8.09 3.32
C LEU A 14 -7.84 -7.62 3.54
N THR A 15 -8.29 -7.65 4.79
CA THR A 15 -9.69 -7.37 5.15
C THR A 15 -9.95 -5.92 5.54
N GLY A 16 -8.98 -5.29 6.20
CA GLY A 16 -9.05 -3.89 6.64
C GLY A 16 -8.36 -2.90 5.69
N VAL A 17 -7.71 -3.40 4.64
CA VAL A 17 -6.96 -2.58 3.68
C VAL A 17 -7.58 -2.70 2.29
N ALA A 18 -8.12 -1.59 1.80
CA ALA A 18 -8.67 -1.52 0.47
C ALA A 18 -7.59 -1.71 -0.62
N ASN A 19 -7.99 -2.24 -1.78
CA ASN A 19 -7.16 -2.33 -2.98
C ASN A 19 -5.81 -3.05 -2.82
N ALA A 20 -5.66 -3.89 -1.79
CA ALA A 20 -4.45 -4.65 -1.51
C ALA A 20 -4.22 -5.79 -2.52
N ARG A 21 -3.22 -5.63 -3.39
CA ARG A 21 -2.92 -6.57 -4.49
C ARG A 21 -1.41 -6.73 -4.66
N ARG A 22 -0.95 -7.94 -4.95
CA ARG A 22 0.37 -8.17 -5.56
C ARG A 22 0.27 -7.89 -7.06
N VAL A 23 1.26 -7.21 -7.61
CA VAL A 23 1.33 -6.91 -9.04
C VAL A 23 2.57 -7.54 -9.67
N ALA A 24 2.41 -8.07 -10.88
CA ALA A 24 3.48 -8.71 -11.66
C ALA A 24 3.35 -8.33 -13.14
N GLY A 25 4.44 -8.44 -13.89
CA GLY A 25 4.42 -8.26 -15.35
C GLY A 25 4.38 -6.80 -15.83
N TYR A 26 4.27 -5.83 -14.92
CA TYR A 26 4.31 -4.40 -15.24
C TYR A 26 5.64 -4.01 -15.91
N PRO A 27 5.62 -3.23 -17.00
CA PRO A 27 6.84 -2.79 -17.67
C PRO A 27 7.66 -1.89 -16.76
N ALA A 28 8.98 -2.09 -16.80
CA ALA A 28 9.97 -1.31 -16.08
C ALA A 28 11.08 -0.87 -17.04
N ALA A 29 11.90 0.11 -16.62
CA ALA A 29 12.96 0.66 -17.45
C ALA A 29 13.91 -0.42 -18.01
N GLY A 30 14.30 -0.25 -19.28
CA GLY A 30 15.20 -1.18 -19.98
C GLY A 30 14.52 -2.48 -20.44
N GLY A 31 13.23 -2.45 -20.78
CA GLY A 31 12.49 -3.63 -21.26
C GLY A 31 12.23 -4.69 -20.20
N ARG A 32 12.51 -4.39 -18.92
CA ARG A 32 12.29 -5.28 -17.80
C ARG A 32 10.82 -5.34 -17.42
N LYS A 33 10.47 -6.34 -16.61
CA LYS A 33 9.13 -6.46 -16.02
C LYS A 33 9.23 -6.68 -14.52
N VAL A 34 8.23 -6.20 -13.78
CA VAL A 34 8.10 -6.47 -12.35
C VAL A 34 7.93 -7.97 -12.15
N LYS A 35 8.86 -8.57 -11.39
CA LYS A 35 8.78 -9.98 -11.01
C LYS A 35 7.61 -10.18 -10.04
N GLY A 36 6.95 -11.33 -10.14
CA GLY A 36 5.95 -11.72 -9.17
C GLY A 36 6.46 -11.61 -7.74
N GLU A 37 5.59 -11.17 -6.85
CA GLU A 37 5.87 -11.07 -5.40
C GLU A 37 6.99 -10.10 -5.04
N ARG A 38 7.14 -9.03 -5.82
CA ARG A 38 8.09 -7.95 -5.53
C ARG A 38 7.45 -6.59 -5.33
N LEU A 39 6.20 -6.41 -5.76
CA LEU A 39 5.49 -5.16 -5.63
C LEU A 39 4.06 -5.41 -5.16
N LEU A 40 3.70 -4.70 -4.09
CA LEU A 40 2.35 -4.65 -3.56
C LEU A 40 1.79 -3.26 -3.80
N ARG A 41 0.50 -3.18 -4.09
CA ARG A 41 -0.25 -1.93 -4.13
C ARG A 41 -1.37 -2.05 -3.12
N THR A 42 -1.55 -1.03 -2.29
CA THR A 42 -2.59 -0.98 -1.26
C THR A 42 -3.20 0.43 -1.24
N GLY A 43 -4.35 0.59 -0.58
CA GLY A 43 -4.73 1.86 0.02
C GLY A 43 -3.97 2.10 1.33
N ALA A 44 -4.46 3.05 2.13
CA ALA A 44 -3.95 3.33 3.48
C ALA A 44 -3.93 2.08 4.37
N LEU A 45 -2.89 1.90 5.18
CA LEU A 45 -2.76 0.73 6.05
C LEU A 45 -3.34 0.97 7.45
N GLY A 46 -3.76 2.19 7.80
CA GLY A 46 -4.34 2.50 9.11
C GLY A 46 -5.55 1.65 9.53
N GLY A 47 -6.22 0.99 8.58
CA GLY A 47 -7.29 0.03 8.85
C GLY A 47 -6.86 -1.44 8.95
N ALA A 48 -5.58 -1.77 8.79
CA ALA A 48 -5.11 -3.15 8.73
C ALA A 48 -5.37 -3.91 10.05
N SER A 49 -6.02 -5.07 9.95
CA SER A 49 -6.23 -5.94 11.11
C SER A 49 -4.93 -6.65 11.53
N ALA A 50 -4.93 -7.30 12.69
CA ALA A 50 -3.81 -8.13 13.14
C ALA A 50 -3.48 -9.25 12.13
N GLU A 51 -4.50 -9.86 11.51
CA GLU A 51 -4.31 -10.88 10.49
C GLU A 51 -3.71 -10.30 9.20
N ASP A 52 -4.08 -9.07 8.84
CA ASP A 52 -3.51 -8.37 7.69
C ASP A 52 -2.03 -8.08 7.91
N LEU A 53 -1.66 -7.60 9.10
CA LEU A 53 -0.25 -7.41 9.48
C LEU A 53 0.53 -8.72 9.40
N GLN A 54 -0.03 -9.82 9.91
CA GLN A 54 0.62 -11.12 9.78
C GLN A 54 0.79 -11.57 8.32
N ARG A 55 -0.16 -11.26 7.44
CA ARG A 55 -0.03 -11.53 6.00
C ARG A 55 1.12 -10.72 5.41
N LEU A 56 1.21 -9.43 5.72
CA LEU A 56 2.29 -8.54 5.26
C LEU A 56 3.67 -8.99 5.79
N ILE A 57 3.75 -9.41 7.05
CA ILE A 57 4.98 -9.98 7.65
C ILE A 57 5.39 -11.28 6.94
N ARG A 58 4.44 -12.19 6.70
CA ARG A 58 4.71 -13.43 5.94
C ARG A 58 5.13 -13.16 4.50
N TYR A 59 4.63 -12.08 3.91
CA TYR A 59 5.06 -11.60 2.60
C TYR A 59 6.47 -10.97 2.63
N GLN A 60 7.04 -10.79 3.82
CA GLN A 60 8.35 -10.18 4.04
C GLN A 60 8.44 -8.77 3.46
N VAL A 61 7.39 -7.96 3.66
CA VAL A 61 7.44 -6.54 3.30
C VAL A 61 8.67 -5.89 3.96
N LYS A 62 9.54 -5.33 3.13
CA LYS A 62 10.78 -4.65 3.56
C LYS A 62 10.67 -3.13 3.50
N TYR A 63 9.78 -2.62 2.66
CA TYR A 63 9.61 -1.20 2.44
C TYR A 63 8.12 -0.90 2.35
N VAL A 64 7.68 0.10 3.09
CA VAL A 64 6.39 0.76 2.92
C VAL A 64 6.70 2.13 2.35
N VAL A 65 6.18 2.44 1.17
CA VAL A 65 6.33 3.75 0.56
C VAL A 65 4.96 4.43 0.63
N ASP A 66 4.84 5.42 1.50
CA ASP A 66 3.57 6.14 1.72
C ASP A 66 3.56 7.43 0.91
N PHE A 67 2.58 7.53 0.02
CA PHE A 67 2.38 8.68 -0.87
C PHE A 67 1.35 9.68 -0.33
N ARG A 68 0.73 9.40 0.81
CA ARG A 68 -0.28 10.25 1.44
C ARG A 68 0.31 11.53 2.00
N THR A 69 -0.53 12.56 2.08
CA THR A 69 -0.23 13.81 2.78
C THR A 69 -0.07 13.57 4.29
N SER A 70 0.59 14.48 5.01
CA SER A 70 0.69 14.40 6.48
C SER A 70 -0.68 14.43 7.16
N PHE A 71 -1.66 15.16 6.61
CA PHE A 71 -3.01 15.22 7.14
C PHE A 71 -3.71 13.86 7.10
N GLU A 72 -3.66 13.17 5.96
CA GLU A 72 -4.22 11.82 5.83
C GLU A 72 -3.53 10.82 6.77
N LYS A 73 -2.21 10.92 6.93
CA LYS A 73 -1.44 10.07 7.85
C LYS A 73 -1.79 10.34 9.31
N ALA A 74 -1.96 11.60 9.70
CA ALA A 74 -2.35 11.97 11.06
C ALA A 74 -3.77 11.47 11.41
N GLY A 75 -4.69 11.49 10.44
CA GLY A 75 -6.06 11.00 10.62
C GLY A 75 -6.17 9.46 10.67
N ALA A 76 -5.29 8.75 9.97
CA ALA A 76 -5.24 7.29 9.96
C ALA A 76 -3.79 6.79 9.86
N PRO A 77 -3.05 6.77 10.99
CA PRO A 77 -1.65 6.39 11.00
C PRO A 77 -1.48 4.92 10.65
N ASP A 78 -0.46 4.61 9.85
CA ASP A 78 -0.16 3.23 9.51
C ASP A 78 0.36 2.46 10.72
N PRO A 79 -0.05 1.20 10.91
CA PRO A 79 0.54 0.32 11.91
C PRO A 79 1.98 -0.02 11.57
N GLU A 80 2.77 -0.31 12.60
CA GLU A 80 4.14 -0.78 12.42
C GLU A 80 4.16 -2.19 11.80
N ILE A 81 5.00 -2.37 10.76
CA ILE A 81 5.28 -3.68 10.17
C ILE A 81 6.72 -4.05 10.54
N PRO A 82 6.93 -5.04 11.43
CA PRO A 82 8.26 -5.41 11.91
C PRO A 82 9.25 -5.73 10.77
N GLY A 83 10.39 -5.05 10.80
CA GLY A 83 11.46 -5.23 9.81
C GLY A 83 11.22 -4.56 8.46
N ALA A 84 10.15 -3.76 8.33
CA ALA A 84 9.95 -2.87 7.19
C ALA A 84 10.48 -1.47 7.50
N VAL A 85 11.06 -0.82 6.50
CA VAL A 85 11.40 0.62 6.54
C VAL A 85 10.22 1.40 5.96
N HIS A 86 9.78 2.43 6.68
CA HIS A 86 8.74 3.34 6.21
C HIS A 86 9.37 4.54 5.50
N LEU A 87 8.97 4.80 4.27
CA LEU A 87 9.46 5.90 3.43
C LEU A 87 8.28 6.83 3.12
N ASP A 88 8.35 8.03 3.67
CA ASP A 88 7.37 9.08 3.43
C ASP A 88 7.73 9.88 2.17
N ILE A 89 6.91 9.76 1.12
CA ILE A 89 7.10 10.46 -0.16
C ILE A 89 5.74 11.06 -0.58
N PRO A 90 5.23 12.07 0.15
CA PRO A 90 3.96 12.70 -0.20
C PRO A 90 4.01 13.25 -1.62
N ILE A 91 3.02 12.89 -2.45
CA ILE A 91 2.99 13.30 -3.86
C ILE A 91 2.05 14.49 -4.13
N LEU A 92 1.15 14.78 -3.19
CA LEU A 92 0.23 15.91 -3.25
C LEU A 92 0.77 17.05 -2.39
N GLU A 93 0.63 18.28 -2.89
CA GLU A 93 0.97 19.47 -2.11
C GLU A 93 0.03 19.63 -0.93
N GLU A 94 0.62 19.92 0.23
CA GLU A 94 -0.11 20.27 1.43
C GLU A 94 -0.59 21.72 1.30
N SER A 95 -1.69 21.92 0.58
CA SER A 95 -2.36 23.21 0.60
C SER A 95 -2.83 23.45 2.03
N GLY A 96 -2.19 24.39 2.72
CA GLY A 96 -2.51 24.78 4.08
C GLY A 96 -3.86 25.46 4.14
N ASP A 97 -4.94 24.69 4.04
CA ASP A 97 -6.27 25.11 4.44
C ASP A 97 -6.91 24.01 5.29
N SER A 98 -7.01 24.31 6.58
CA SER A 98 -7.68 23.47 7.56
C SER A 98 -9.18 23.45 7.27
N ALA A 99 -9.69 22.43 6.58
CA ALA A 99 -11.11 22.11 6.57
C ALA A 99 -11.45 20.67 6.15
N ALA A 100 -11.78 19.86 7.16
CA ALA A 100 -12.87 18.87 7.19
C ALA A 100 -12.90 17.72 6.15
N GLY A 101 -12.21 16.63 6.48
CA GLY A 101 -12.68 15.27 6.18
C GLY A 101 -13.59 14.77 7.32
N ALA A 102 -14.80 15.32 7.44
CA ALA A 102 -15.78 14.83 8.43
C ALA A 102 -16.35 13.48 7.97
N ALA A 103 -15.96 12.41 8.65
CA ALA A 103 -16.63 11.11 8.55
C ALA A 103 -18.05 11.23 9.14
N ALA A 104 -19.06 11.14 8.29
CA ALA A 104 -20.43 10.96 8.72
C ALA A 104 -20.63 9.52 9.24
N ALA A 105 -20.78 9.36 10.55
CA ALA A 105 -21.37 8.19 11.16
C ALA A 105 -22.14 8.60 12.42
N GLY A 106 -23.45 8.33 12.45
CA GLY A 106 -24.24 8.26 13.68
C GLY A 106 -25.44 9.21 13.74
N GLY A 107 -26.58 8.72 13.28
CA GLY A 107 -27.93 9.19 13.60
C GLY A 107 -28.89 8.02 13.48
#